data_AF-A0A917DF72-F1
#
_entry.id   AF-A0A917DF72-F1
#
_cell.length_a   1.000
_cell.length_b   1.000
_cell.length_c   1.000
_cell.angle_alpha   90.00
_cell.angle_beta   90.00
_cell.angle_gamma   90.00
#
_symmetry.space_group_name_H-M   'P 1'
#
loop_
_entity.id
_entity.type
_entity.pdbx_description
1 polymer ?
#
loop_
_entity_poly.entity_id
_entity_poly.type
_entity_poly.pdbx_seq_one_letter_code
_entity_poly.pdbx_strand_id
1 'polypeptide(L)'
;MEREEFINIGLMVFCKHQKYLRIQVEIPDEKIRLLATEFDLSQLKINVDAFLKICSGNKDGGPIAAFDMAERFRWLTAVKSSSLQTSRPHSGLSVDLDGTFERLYAELVL
;
A
#
# COMPACT_ATOMS: atom_id res chain seq x y z
N MET A 1 9.30 7.15 -22.51
CA MET A 1 8.41 7.05 -21.34
C MET A 1 7.01 6.99 -21.91
N GLU A 2 6.49 5.78 -22.12
CA GLU A 2 5.08 5.57 -22.47
C GLU A 2 4.25 5.96 -21.24
N ARG A 3 3.04 6.49 -21.41
CA ARG A 3 2.23 7.04 -20.32
C ARG A 3 2.09 6.02 -19.18
N GLU A 4 2.73 6.27 -18.04
CA GLU A 4 2.56 5.49 -16.83
C GLU A 4 1.20 5.86 -16.21
N GLU A 5 0.15 5.17 -16.62
CA GLU A 5 -1.17 5.30 -16.00
C GLU A 5 -1.19 4.49 -14.70
N PHE A 6 -1.47 5.17 -13.58
CA PHE A 6 -1.56 4.56 -12.26
C PHE A 6 -2.99 4.71 -11.72
N ILE A 7 -3.50 3.65 -11.09
CA ILE A 7 -4.68 3.72 -10.24
C ILE A 7 -4.20 3.61 -8.79
N ASN A 8 -4.53 4.60 -7.97
CA ASN A 8 -4.35 4.48 -6.53
C ASN A 8 -5.34 3.44 -6.00
N ILE A 9 -4.81 2.36 -5.45
CA ILE A 9 -5.63 1.31 -4.81
C ILE A 9 -5.46 1.32 -3.29
N GLY A 10 -4.57 2.11 -2.72
CA GLY A 10 -4.35 2.08 -1.27
C GLY A 10 -3.47 3.19 -0.74
N LEU A 11 -3.48 3.31 0.59
CA LEU A 11 -2.71 4.27 1.35
C LEU A 11 -1.94 3.56 2.45
N MET A 12 -0.68 3.94 2.64
CA MET A 12 0.14 3.52 3.77
C MET A 12 0.70 4.74 4.51
N VAL A 13 0.57 4.76 5.83
CA VAL A 13 1.10 5.81 6.70
C VAL A 13 2.00 5.18 7.75
N PHE A 14 3.15 5.82 7.98
CA PHE A 14 4.16 5.37 8.95
C PHE A 14 4.60 6.53 9.84
N CYS A 15 4.65 6.27 11.15
CA CYS A 15 5.26 7.15 12.15
C CYS A 15 5.99 6.32 13.20
N LYS A 16 7.33 6.34 13.15
CA LYS A 16 8.18 5.59 14.10
C LYS A 16 7.91 5.96 15.55
N HIS A 17 7.79 7.26 15.84
CA HIS A 17 7.66 7.75 17.23
C HIS A 17 6.35 7.30 17.87
N GLN A 18 5.26 7.26 17.09
CA GLN A 18 3.95 6.79 17.54
C GLN A 18 3.74 5.28 17.38
N LYS A 19 4.77 4.53 16.94
CA LYS A 19 4.66 3.10 16.59
C LYS A 19 3.47 2.83 15.66
N TYR A 20 3.29 3.70 14.67
CA TYR A 20 2.19 3.65 13.74
C TYR A 20 2.67 3.15 12.38
N LEU A 21 2.06 2.09 11.89
CA LEU A 21 2.20 1.62 10.52
C LEU A 21 0.85 1.03 10.11
N ARG A 22 0.13 1.77 9.27
CA ARG A 22 -1.19 1.39 8.78
C ARG A 22 -1.19 1.38 7.27
N ILE A 23 -1.83 0.37 6.70
CA ILE A 23 -2.14 0.29 5.28
C ILE A 23 -3.62 -0.07 5.12
N GLN A 24 -4.25 0.50 4.12
CA GLN A 24 -5.59 0.11 3.68
C GLN A 24 -5.64 0.16 2.16
N VAL A 25 -6.38 -0.78 1.56
CA VAL A 25 -6.44 -0.99 0.13
C VAL A 25 -7.90 -1.20 -0.28
N GLU A 26 -8.31 -0.55 -1.36
CA GLU A 26 -9.55 -0.76 -2.10
C GLU A 26 -9.18 -1.12 -3.54
N ILE A 27 -9.65 -2.26 -4.04
CA ILE A 27 -9.36 -2.68 -5.42
C ILE A 27 -10.59 -2.37 -6.28
N PRO A 28 -10.52 -1.33 -7.14
CA PRO A 28 -11.63 -0.97 -8.02
C PRO A 28 -11.63 -1.89 -9.24
N ASP A 29 -12.11 -3.13 -9.07
CA ASP A 29 -12.13 -4.19 -10.09
C ASP A 29 -12.67 -3.69 -11.45
N GLU A 30 -13.74 -2.87 -11.45
CA GLU A 30 -14.32 -2.29 -12.67
C GLU A 30 -13.38 -1.29 -13.36
N LYS A 31 -12.80 -0.34 -12.61
CA LYS A 31 -11.86 0.66 -13.18
C LYS A 31 -10.63 -0.02 -13.78
N ILE A 32 -10.11 -1.07 -13.12
CA ILE A 32 -8.97 -1.83 -13.61
C ILE A 32 -9.32 -2.54 -14.93
N ARG A 33 -10.47 -3.21 -14.99
CA ARG A 33 -10.91 -3.90 -16.22
C ARG A 33 -11.19 -2.96 -17.38
N LEU A 34 -11.60 -1.72 -17.10
CA LEU A 34 -11.79 -0.70 -18.13
C LEU A 34 -10.46 -0.24 -18.76
N LEU A 35 -9.37 -0.22 -18.00
CA LEU A 35 -8.03 0.10 -18.53
C LEU A 35 -7.34 -1.11 -19.16
N ALA A 36 -7.49 -2.30 -18.55
CA ALA A 36 -6.84 -3.52 -18.97
C ALA A 36 -7.77 -4.72 -18.75
N THR A 37 -8.55 -5.06 -19.78
CA THR A 37 -9.57 -6.12 -19.74
C THR A 37 -9.03 -7.47 -19.28
N GLU A 38 -7.81 -7.81 -19.70
CA GLU A 38 -7.15 -9.09 -19.41
C GLU A 38 -6.28 -9.07 -18.14
N PHE A 39 -6.36 -8.00 -17.33
CA PHE A 39 -5.57 -7.90 -16.11
C PHE A 39 -5.98 -8.96 -15.08
N ASP A 40 -4.99 -9.68 -14.54
CA ASP A 40 -5.21 -10.73 -13.54
C ASP A 40 -5.47 -10.13 -12.14
N LEU A 41 -6.74 -9.84 -11.87
CA LEU A 41 -7.19 -9.36 -10.57
C LEU A 41 -6.98 -10.39 -9.44
N SER A 42 -6.92 -11.68 -9.75
CA SER A 42 -6.69 -12.71 -8.73
C SER A 42 -5.25 -12.63 -8.23
N GLN A 43 -4.29 -12.51 -9.15
CA GLN A 43 -2.89 -12.32 -8.81
C GLN A 43 -2.65 -10.98 -8.09
N LEU A 44 -3.35 -9.91 -8.49
CA LEU A 44 -3.29 -8.63 -7.76
C LEU A 44 -3.76 -8.79 -6.31
N LYS A 45 -4.89 -9.47 -6.07
CA LYS A 45 -5.42 -9.71 -4.71
C LYS A 45 -4.42 -10.49 -3.84
N ILE A 46 -3.74 -11.50 -4.41
CA ILE A 46 -2.68 -12.24 -3.73
C ILE A 46 -1.51 -11.33 -3.36
N ASN A 47 -1.06 -10.49 -4.29
CA ASN A 47 0.05 -9.57 -4.07
C ASN A 47 -0.28 -8.52 -3.00
N VAL A 48 -1.49 -7.97 -3.05
CA VAL A 48 -2.01 -7.02 -2.04
C VAL A 48 -2.06 -7.67 -0.67
N ASP A 49 -2.59 -8.89 -0.56
CA ASP A 49 -2.66 -9.62 0.72
C ASP A 49 -1.27 -9.85 1.33
N ALA A 50 -0.26 -10.15 0.51
CA ALA A 50 1.13 -10.24 0.97
C ALA A 50 1.63 -8.90 1.56
N PHE A 51 1.31 -7.77 0.91
CA PHE A 51 1.63 -6.44 1.45
C PHE A 51 0.94 -6.16 2.78
N LEU A 52 -0.35 -6.50 2.90
CA LEU A 52 -1.12 -6.33 4.15
C LEU A 52 -0.53 -7.18 5.29
N LYS A 53 -0.14 -8.42 5.00
CA LYS A 53 0.51 -9.31 5.97
C LYS A 53 1.87 -8.79 6.42
N ILE A 54 2.70 -8.30 5.50
CA ILE A 54 3.99 -7.69 5.85
C ILE A 54 3.78 -6.42 6.67
N CYS A 55 2.84 -5.55 6.27
CA CYS A 55 2.55 -4.30 6.98
C CYS A 55 2.00 -4.52 8.40
N SER A 56 1.18 -5.55 8.60
CA SER A 56 0.66 -5.93 9.93
C SER A 56 1.66 -6.72 10.78
N GLY A 57 2.72 -7.27 10.16
CA GLY A 57 3.70 -8.11 10.85
C GLY A 57 3.15 -9.51 11.11
N ASN A 58 2.20 -9.94 10.28
CA ASN A 58 1.60 -11.26 10.38
C ASN A 58 2.64 -12.33 10.03
N LYS A 59 2.74 -13.38 10.87
CA LYS A 59 3.62 -14.54 10.66
C LYS A 59 3.46 -15.21 9.29
N ASP A 60 2.27 -15.12 8.68
CA ASP A 60 1.98 -15.69 7.37
C ASP A 60 2.49 -14.80 6.22
N GLY A 61 3.04 -13.61 6.52
CA GLY A 61 3.67 -12.68 5.58
C GLY A 61 5.14 -12.98 5.27
N GLY A 62 5.64 -14.14 5.73
CA GLY A 62 7.02 -14.56 5.51
C GLY A 62 8.06 -13.80 6.35
N PRO A 63 9.36 -14.01 6.08
CA PRO A 63 10.44 -13.49 6.93
C PRO A 63 10.44 -11.97 7.09
N ILE A 64 10.01 -11.23 6.07
CA ILE A 64 9.96 -9.76 6.09
C ILE A 64 8.94 -9.27 7.13
N ALA A 65 7.84 -9.98 7.31
CA ALA A 65 6.83 -9.61 8.30
C ALA A 65 7.34 -9.69 9.75
N ALA A 66 8.43 -10.44 9.99
CA ALA A 66 9.06 -10.53 11.31
C ALA A 66 10.04 -9.38 11.61
N PHE A 67 10.35 -8.52 10.63
CA PHE A 67 11.23 -7.37 10.83
C PHE A 67 10.58 -6.30 11.71
N ASP A 68 11.41 -5.35 12.19
CA ASP A 68 10.88 -4.19 12.89
C ASP A 68 9.96 -3.35 11.97
N MET A 69 9.11 -2.53 12.56
CA MET A 69 8.14 -1.72 11.80
C MET A 69 8.78 -0.81 10.75
N ALA A 70 9.95 -0.24 11.07
CA ALA A 70 10.64 0.68 10.18
C ALA A 70 11.29 -0.07 9.01
N GLU A 71 11.82 -1.26 9.24
CA GLU A 71 12.34 -2.19 8.25
C GLU A 71 11.24 -2.66 7.30
N ARG A 72 10.07 -3.03 7.84
CA ARG A 72 8.89 -3.40 7.04
C ARG A 72 8.44 -2.26 6.15
N PHE A 73 8.34 -1.04 6.69
CA PHE A 73 8.03 0.15 5.90
C PHE A 73 9.08 0.42 4.81
N ARG A 74 10.37 0.34 5.14
CA ARG A 74 11.46 0.50 4.15
C ARG A 74 11.38 -0.56 3.04
N TRP A 75 11.10 -1.81 3.40
CA TRP A 75 10.95 -2.88 2.43
C TRP A 75 9.75 -2.64 1.53
N LEU A 76 8.57 -2.38 2.11
CA LEU A 76 7.32 -2.14 1.36
C LEU A 76 7.46 -0.98 0.36
N THR A 77 8.11 0.11 0.76
CA THR A 77 8.32 1.30 -0.08
C THR A 77 9.43 1.15 -1.13
N ALA A 78 10.30 0.14 -0.98
CA ALA A 78 11.34 -0.18 -1.94
C ALA A 78 10.86 -1.11 -3.07
N VAL A 79 9.75 -1.84 -2.87
CA VAL A 79 9.22 -2.78 -3.88
C VAL A 79 8.70 -2.02 -5.09
N LYS A 80 9.19 -2.42 -6.27
CA LYS A 80 8.70 -1.95 -7.57
C LYS A 80 8.40 -3.16 -8.45
N SER A 81 7.15 -3.63 -8.41
CA SER A 81 6.64 -4.63 -9.38
C SER A 81 6.15 -3.92 -10.64
N SER A 82 6.01 -4.63 -11.75
CA SER A 82 5.30 -4.12 -12.93
C SER A 82 3.79 -3.92 -12.69
N SER A 83 3.21 -4.66 -11.73
CA SER A 83 1.76 -4.65 -11.46
C SER A 83 1.34 -3.94 -10.17
N LEU A 84 2.25 -3.76 -9.21
CA LEU A 84 2.00 -3.06 -7.95
C LEU A 84 3.22 -2.24 -7.57
N GLN A 85 3.03 -0.93 -7.43
CA GLN A 85 4.10 0.01 -7.10
C GLN A 85 3.67 0.91 -5.96
N THR A 86 4.54 1.08 -4.97
CA THR A 86 4.37 2.14 -3.98
C THR A 86 4.93 3.45 -4.52
N SER A 87 4.19 4.53 -4.32
CA SER A 87 4.71 5.87 -4.59
C SER A 87 5.91 6.19 -3.67
N ARG A 88 6.67 7.24 -4.02
CA ARG A 88 7.74 7.72 -3.13
C ARG A 88 7.11 8.14 -1.79
N PRO A 89 7.73 7.81 -0.64
CA PRO A 89 7.25 8.29 0.65
C PRO A 89 7.24 9.82 0.69
N HIS A 90 6.16 10.39 1.20
CA HIS A 90 6.01 11.83 1.42
C HIS A 90 5.95 12.11 2.92
N SER A 91 6.85 12.99 3.39
CA SER A 91 6.87 13.40 4.80
C SER A 91 5.75 14.39 5.09
N GLY A 92 5.17 14.29 6.30
CA GLY A 92 4.12 15.19 6.76
C GLY A 92 4.12 15.31 8.28
N LEU A 93 3.36 16.29 8.79
CA LEU A 93 3.10 16.48 10.21
C LEU A 93 1.63 16.20 10.49
N SER A 94 1.37 15.57 11.63
CA SER A 94 0.01 15.27 12.07
C SER A 94 -0.05 15.25 13.59
N VAL A 95 -1.16 15.76 14.12
CA VAL A 95 -1.53 15.67 15.55
C VAL A 95 -2.52 14.53 15.82
N ASP A 96 -3.11 13.96 14.77
CA ASP A 96 -4.05 12.84 14.79
C ASP A 96 -3.80 11.96 13.56
N LEU A 97 -3.05 10.87 13.75
CA LEU A 97 -2.65 9.98 12.66
C LEU A 97 -3.83 9.24 12.04
N ASP A 98 -4.84 8.86 12.83
CA ASP A 98 -6.00 8.14 12.30
C ASP A 98 -6.90 9.09 11.52
N GLY A 99 -7.21 10.28 12.04
CA GLY A 99 -7.96 11.29 11.29
C GLY A 99 -7.24 11.71 10.00
N THR A 100 -5.90 11.79 10.02
CA THR A 100 -5.10 12.06 8.82
C THR A 100 -5.18 10.91 7.83
N PHE A 101 -5.10 9.66 8.32
CA PHE A 101 -5.22 8.47 7.48
C PHE A 101 -6.58 8.41 6.79
N GLU A 102 -7.68 8.54 7.53
CA GLU A 102 -9.03 8.46 6.97
C GLU A 102 -9.26 9.54 5.90
N ARG A 103 -8.83 10.79 6.19
CA ARG A 103 -8.96 11.88 5.24
C ARG A 103 -8.18 11.61 3.96
N LEU A 104 -6.90 11.23 4.07
CA LEU A 104 -6.08 10.93 2.90
C LEU A 104 -6.57 9.71 2.13
N TYR A 105 -7.11 8.70 2.81
CA TYR A 105 -7.65 7.52 2.17
C TYR A 105 -8.90 7.86 1.34
N ALA A 106 -9.79 8.68 1.90
CA ALA A 106 -10.96 9.18 1.18
C ALA A 106 -10.60 10.10 0.00
N GLU A 107 -9.55 10.93 0.12
CA GLU A 107 -9.14 11.85 -0.95
C GLU A 107 -8.36 11.17 -2.08
N LEU A 108 -7.57 10.12 -1.77
CA LEU A 108 -6.56 9.58 -2.69
C LEU A 108 -6.91 8.19 -3.24
N VAL A 109 -7.83 7.45 -2.61
CA VAL A 109 -8.12 6.04 -2.96
C VAL A 109 -9.58 5.82 -3.33
N LEU A 110 -10.53 6.30 -2.51
CA LEU A 110 -11.97 6.13 -2.76
C LEU A 110 -12.45 7.03 -3.91
#